data_AF-A0ABD3FYC6-F1
#
_entry.id   AF-A0ABD3FYC6-F1
#
_cell.length_a   1.000
_cell.length_b   1.000
_cell.length_c   1.000
_cell.angle_alpha   90.00
_cell.angle_beta   90.00
_cell.angle_gamma   90.00
#
_symmetry.space_group_name_H-M   'P 1'
#
loop_
_entity.id
_entity.type
_entity.pdbx_description
1 polymer ?
#
loop_
_entity_poly.entity_id
_entity_poly.type
_entity_poly.pdbx_seq_one_letter_code
_entity_poly.pdbx_strand_id
1 'polypeptide(L)'
;MGQASSTPSEPAADAAPATEPVPLKSVLDVELEIVSAKDIAAGDYFTAKAALQGHVATSDAYALIEIAGQKVAWTRPIFSTLEPVWNEKFFFRNVKPDTLCKLYLLDKDFEADDALGQTQFTAANTEGVETTFALPITREDKPAGTIVVKVKSHPTSVIGDGRLEQVGPVHYSVNSSFINGIITDTTTDEDKRESFAYHVQLHDIPSFLAQDNEWNHNHKPVIKIFSPDHPESPILRKAVATEHAVVYKHDVDTVYGEFKGASDFFNLLHDGKRLGKPVLFTYAIISTGWYFSETGAAFFKDILSKHMLHSGAQFNVKYAGEFHIEKSSSGEFKLFIDNNSGTYAPPKEELPQLKALFETNFPGISVEALDRGSPELKEKRKEILDAWAA
;
A
#
# COMPACT_ATOMS: atom_id res chain seq x y z
N MET A 1 -66.08 -15.80 51.50
CA MET A 1 -66.17 -14.44 50.94
C MET A 1 -65.05 -13.61 51.54
N GLY A 2 -64.14 -13.12 50.71
CA GLY A 2 -62.97 -12.34 51.12
C GLY A 2 -62.06 -12.18 49.91
N GLN A 3 -62.20 -11.06 49.20
CA GLN A 3 -61.50 -10.74 47.96
C GLN A 3 -60.02 -10.40 48.25
N ALA A 4 -59.11 -10.98 47.48
CA ALA A 4 -57.74 -10.49 47.35
C ALA A 4 -57.68 -9.54 46.15
N SER A 5 -57.28 -8.28 46.39
CA SER A 5 -56.97 -7.31 45.34
C SER A 5 -55.46 -7.23 45.19
N SER A 6 -54.95 -7.56 44.01
CA SER A 6 -53.55 -7.39 43.63
C SER A 6 -53.38 -6.10 42.81
N THR A 7 -52.59 -5.17 43.33
CA THR A 7 -52.10 -3.99 42.60
C THR A 7 -50.93 -4.40 41.71
N PRO A 8 -50.81 -3.93 40.45
CA PRO A 8 -49.63 -4.20 39.63
C PRO A 8 -48.55 -3.15 39.91
N SER A 9 -47.32 -3.61 40.12
CA SER A 9 -46.11 -2.79 40.18
C SER A 9 -45.61 -2.47 38.77
N GLU A 10 -45.40 -1.20 38.47
CA GLU A 10 -44.77 -0.68 37.24
C GLU A 10 -43.32 -1.19 37.10
N PRO A 11 -42.84 -1.45 35.86
CA PRO A 11 -41.44 -1.78 35.63
C PRO A 11 -40.57 -0.52 35.69
N ALA A 12 -39.44 -0.61 36.40
CA ALA A 12 -38.42 0.42 36.41
C ALA A 12 -37.88 0.64 34.99
N ALA A 13 -37.85 1.90 34.55
CA ALA A 13 -37.22 2.30 33.30
C ALA A 13 -35.71 2.08 33.43
N ASP A 14 -35.16 1.23 32.55
CA ASP A 14 -33.74 1.00 32.40
C ASP A 14 -33.08 2.29 31.89
N ALA A 15 -32.24 2.91 32.72
CA ALA A 15 -31.45 4.06 32.32
C ALA A 15 -30.33 3.57 31.39
N ALA A 16 -30.32 4.07 30.15
CA ALA A 16 -29.21 3.84 29.23
C ALA A 16 -27.88 4.27 29.90
N PRO A 17 -26.78 3.53 29.70
CA PRO A 17 -25.51 3.86 30.33
C PRO A 17 -25.05 5.23 29.82
N ALA A 18 -24.77 6.14 30.76
CA ALA A 18 -24.17 7.42 30.46
C ALA A 18 -22.83 7.18 29.78
N THR A 19 -22.69 7.66 28.55
CA THR A 19 -21.40 7.75 27.87
C THR A 19 -20.50 8.65 28.69
N GLU A 20 -19.41 8.09 29.24
CA GLU A 20 -18.39 8.88 29.93
C GLU A 20 -17.89 9.99 28.99
N PRO A 21 -17.70 11.23 29.50
CA PRO A 21 -17.16 12.30 28.68
C PRO A 21 -15.77 11.91 28.20
N VAL A 22 -15.59 11.86 26.88
CA VAL A 22 -14.28 11.61 26.23
C VAL A 22 -13.27 12.57 26.86
N PRO A 23 -12.18 12.08 27.48
CA PRO A 23 -11.22 12.96 28.12
C PRO A 23 -10.64 13.92 27.08
N LEU A 24 -10.67 15.23 27.36
CA LEU A 24 -9.98 16.22 26.56
C LEU A 24 -8.49 15.83 26.50
N LYS A 25 -7.94 15.70 25.28
CA LYS A 25 -6.51 15.47 25.03
C LYS A 25 -5.94 14.12 25.49
N SER A 26 -6.64 13.01 25.23
CA SER A 26 -6.19 11.66 25.62
C SER A 26 -5.27 10.96 24.60
N VAL A 27 -5.13 11.50 23.39
CA VAL A 27 -4.31 10.92 22.30
C VAL A 27 -3.41 11.97 21.67
N LEU A 28 -2.48 11.53 20.82
CA LEU A 28 -1.50 12.37 20.13
C LEU A 28 -1.73 12.30 18.61
N ASP A 29 -1.61 13.46 17.97
CA ASP A 29 -1.26 13.55 16.56
C ASP A 29 0.27 13.57 16.46
N VAL A 30 0.85 12.68 15.67
CA VAL A 30 2.29 12.43 15.58
C VAL A 30 2.76 12.62 14.14
N GLU A 31 3.73 13.51 13.94
CA GLU A 31 4.56 13.61 12.74
C GLU A 31 5.92 12.97 13.05
N LEU A 32 6.29 11.95 12.26
CA LEU A 32 7.55 11.24 12.34
C LEU A 32 8.33 11.46 11.03
N GLU A 33 9.53 12.02 11.11
CA GLU A 33 10.48 12.08 10.00
C GLU A 33 11.58 11.05 10.26
N ILE A 34 11.74 10.09 9.34
CA ILE A 34 12.90 9.19 9.32
C ILE A 34 13.98 9.88 8.48
N VAL A 35 15.02 10.37 9.15
CA VAL A 35 16.02 11.26 8.53
C VAL A 35 17.10 10.43 7.85
N SER A 36 17.85 9.67 8.64
CA SER A 36 19.02 8.92 8.16
C SER A 36 19.40 7.80 9.12
N ALA A 37 20.19 6.85 8.67
CA ALA A 37 20.92 5.94 9.54
C ALA A 37 22.41 5.95 9.20
N LYS A 38 23.23 5.45 10.11
CA LYS A 38 24.68 5.30 9.90
C LYS A 38 25.21 4.09 10.64
N ASP A 39 26.37 3.62 10.18
CA ASP A 39 27.06 2.46 10.74
C ASP A 39 26.14 1.23 10.83
N ILE A 40 25.18 1.09 9.89
CA ILE A 40 24.27 -0.04 9.86
C ILE A 40 25.03 -1.32 9.48
N ALA A 41 24.54 -2.47 9.95
CA ALA A 41 25.07 -3.74 9.49
C ALA A 41 24.94 -3.83 7.97
N ALA A 42 25.94 -4.38 7.29
CA ALA A 42 25.77 -4.74 5.90
C ALA A 42 24.89 -6.00 5.81
N GLY A 43 23.95 -6.01 4.86
CA GLY A 43 23.26 -7.21 4.41
C GLY A 43 24.03 -7.88 3.26
N ASP A 44 24.64 -7.09 2.37
CA ASP A 44 25.47 -7.61 1.29
C ASP A 44 26.97 -7.60 1.63
N TYR A 45 27.56 -8.77 1.84
CA TYR A 45 29.01 -8.96 1.94
C TYR A 45 29.58 -9.62 0.68
N PHE A 46 30.67 -9.05 0.13
CA PHE A 46 31.44 -9.64 -0.98
C PHE A 46 30.62 -9.97 -2.25
N THR A 47 29.51 -9.26 -2.49
CA THR A 47 28.75 -9.42 -3.74
C THR A 47 29.50 -8.78 -4.91
N ALA A 48 29.32 -9.30 -6.13
CA ALA A 48 29.90 -8.70 -7.33
C ALA A 48 29.46 -7.23 -7.52
N LYS A 49 28.24 -6.90 -7.07
CA LYS A 49 27.68 -5.54 -7.06
C LYS A 49 28.49 -4.60 -6.14
N ALA A 50 28.77 -5.02 -4.90
CA ALA A 50 29.58 -4.25 -3.96
C ALA A 50 31.01 -4.03 -4.48
N ALA A 51 31.65 -5.09 -5.01
CA ALA A 51 33.02 -5.03 -5.55
C ALA A 51 33.14 -4.10 -6.77
N LEU A 52 32.13 -4.07 -7.65
CA LEU A 52 32.10 -3.18 -8.83
C LEU A 52 31.98 -1.70 -8.44
N GLN A 53 31.37 -1.39 -7.30
CA GLN A 53 31.23 -0.03 -6.78
C GLN A 53 32.39 0.38 -5.86
N GLY A 54 33.42 -0.46 -5.70
CA GLY A 54 34.58 -0.18 -4.85
C GLY A 54 34.31 -0.32 -3.34
N HIS A 55 33.18 -0.89 -2.94
CA HIS A 55 32.82 -1.12 -1.55
C HIS A 55 33.00 -2.61 -1.18
N VAL A 56 33.38 -2.87 0.07
CA VAL A 56 33.56 -4.26 0.58
C VAL A 56 32.24 -4.82 1.14
N ALA A 57 31.30 -3.95 1.49
CA ALA A 57 29.96 -4.31 1.96
C ALA A 57 28.98 -3.15 1.71
N THR A 58 27.73 -3.46 1.37
CA THR A 58 26.67 -2.48 1.09
C THR A 58 25.33 -2.96 1.63
N SER A 59 24.33 -2.08 1.68
CA SER A 59 22.93 -2.42 1.91
C SER A 59 22.01 -1.54 1.08
N ASP A 60 20.88 -2.10 0.70
CA ASP A 60 19.76 -1.44 0.04
C ASP A 60 18.68 -1.14 1.10
N ALA A 61 19.02 -0.28 2.05
CA ALA A 61 18.32 -0.17 3.33
C ALA A 61 16.99 0.61 3.26
N TYR A 62 15.97 0.11 3.96
CA TYR A 62 14.74 0.83 4.27
C TYR A 62 14.31 0.62 5.72
N ALA A 63 13.43 1.50 6.23
CA ALA A 63 12.91 1.43 7.59
C ALA A 63 11.40 1.16 7.59
N LEU A 64 10.98 0.07 8.25
CA LEU A 64 9.60 -0.29 8.49
C LEU A 64 9.13 0.21 9.86
N ILE A 65 7.97 0.87 9.89
CA ILE A 65 7.38 1.48 11.08
C ILE A 65 6.30 0.57 11.65
N GLU A 66 6.42 0.24 12.94
CA GLU A 66 5.38 -0.45 13.72
C GLU A 66 4.92 0.44 14.88
N ILE A 67 3.61 0.68 14.98
CA ILE A 67 2.98 1.44 16.08
C ILE A 67 1.88 0.58 16.68
N ALA A 68 1.87 0.45 18.00
CA ALA A 68 0.88 -0.36 18.72
C ALA A 68 0.76 -1.82 18.20
N GLY A 69 1.88 -2.40 17.75
CA GLY A 69 1.93 -3.76 17.19
C GLY A 69 1.43 -3.89 15.75
N GLN A 70 1.13 -2.78 15.08
CA GLN A 70 0.68 -2.74 13.69
C GLN A 70 1.80 -2.17 12.81
N LYS A 71 2.21 -2.93 11.78
CA LYS A 71 3.08 -2.43 10.72
C LYS A 71 2.28 -1.46 9.86
N VAL A 72 2.66 -0.20 9.87
CA VAL A 72 1.85 0.88 9.29
C VAL A 72 2.43 1.43 8.00
N ALA A 73 3.72 1.77 7.97
CA ALA A 73 4.35 2.40 6.81
C ALA A 73 5.84 2.04 6.71
N TRP A 74 6.48 2.35 5.59
CA TRP A 74 7.93 2.18 5.41
C TRP A 74 8.52 3.22 4.46
N THR A 75 9.81 3.51 4.64
CA THR A 75 10.56 4.39 3.74
C THR A 75 10.89 3.70 2.42
N ARG A 76 11.30 4.48 1.41
CA ARG A 76 11.91 3.91 0.21
C ARG A 76 13.27 3.26 0.52
N PRO A 77 13.71 2.26 -0.24
CA PRO A 77 15.08 1.76 -0.13
C PRO A 77 16.08 2.81 -0.61
N ILE A 78 17.18 2.97 0.13
CA ILE A 78 18.35 3.73 -0.32
C ILE A 78 19.46 2.74 -0.60
N PHE A 79 19.87 2.68 -1.86
CA PHE A 79 20.73 1.64 -2.37
C PHE A 79 22.20 1.84 -2.04
N SER A 80 22.88 0.71 -1.89
CA SER A 80 24.33 0.60 -1.93
C SER A 80 25.06 1.49 -0.92
N THR A 81 24.51 1.62 0.30
CA THR A 81 25.08 2.47 1.35
C THR A 81 24.84 1.90 2.75
N LEU A 82 25.78 2.18 3.66
CA LEU A 82 25.61 1.94 5.11
C LEU A 82 25.22 3.22 5.87
N GLU A 83 25.06 4.33 5.13
CA GLU A 83 24.66 5.64 5.63
C GLU A 83 23.44 6.17 4.84
N PRO A 84 22.30 5.46 4.86
CA PRO A 84 21.13 5.87 4.09
C PRO A 84 20.54 7.18 4.64
N VAL A 85 20.08 8.03 3.73
CA VAL A 85 19.40 9.30 4.03
C VAL A 85 18.04 9.29 3.32
N TRP A 86 16.97 9.20 4.09
CA TRP A 86 15.59 9.12 3.58
C TRP A 86 14.91 10.49 3.56
N ASN A 87 14.89 11.19 4.68
CA ASN A 87 14.10 12.41 4.90
C ASN A 87 12.61 12.23 4.56
N GLU A 88 12.03 11.09 4.94
CA GLU A 88 10.63 10.76 4.66
C GLU A 88 9.75 10.98 5.89
N LYS A 89 8.55 11.52 5.67
CA LYS A 89 7.61 11.91 6.72
C LYS A 89 6.37 11.05 6.74
N PHE A 90 5.95 10.69 7.94
CA PHE A 90 4.76 9.89 8.20
C PHE A 90 3.92 10.56 9.28
N PHE A 91 2.60 10.48 9.13
CA PHE A 91 1.66 11.16 10.03
C PHE A 91 0.65 10.16 10.58
N PHE A 92 0.45 10.21 11.89
CA PHE A 92 -0.43 9.30 12.60
C PHE A 92 -1.36 10.07 13.53
N ARG A 93 -2.60 9.63 13.65
CA ARG A 93 -3.59 10.15 14.61
C ARG A 93 -4.00 9.09 15.61
N ASN A 94 -4.63 9.54 16.68
CA ASN A 94 -5.13 8.70 17.77
C ASN A 94 -4.04 7.83 18.43
N VAL A 95 -2.78 8.27 18.37
CA VAL A 95 -1.66 7.56 19.02
C VAL A 95 -1.79 7.76 20.52
N LYS A 96 -1.95 6.69 21.29
CA LYS A 96 -2.00 6.82 22.76
C LYS A 96 -0.62 7.27 23.28
N PRO A 97 -0.56 8.18 24.26
CA PRO A 97 0.67 8.42 25.00
C PRO A 97 1.27 7.10 25.50
N ASP A 98 2.59 7.03 25.54
CA ASP A 98 3.34 5.86 25.97
C ASP A 98 3.28 4.63 25.02
N THR A 99 2.63 4.78 23.86
CA THR A 99 2.64 3.73 22.82
C THR A 99 4.07 3.48 22.34
N LEU A 100 4.45 2.20 22.28
CA LEU A 100 5.74 1.80 21.74
C LEU A 100 5.73 1.90 20.21
N CYS A 101 6.65 2.70 19.67
CA CYS A 101 6.93 2.81 18.24
C CYS A 101 8.24 2.07 17.96
N LYS A 102 8.19 1.05 17.10
CA LYS A 102 9.38 0.30 16.68
C LYS A 102 9.73 0.63 15.25
N LEU A 103 11.02 0.65 14.98
CA LEU A 103 11.57 0.79 13.64
C LEU A 103 12.41 -0.45 13.35
N TYR A 104 12.10 -1.13 12.27
CA TYR A 104 12.88 -2.26 11.77
C TYR A 104 13.65 -1.80 10.54
N LEU A 105 14.97 -1.92 10.56
CA LEU A 105 15.80 -1.68 9.38
C LEU A 105 16.01 -3.00 8.65
N LEU A 106 15.75 -2.97 7.35
CA LEU A 106 15.73 -4.13 6.48
C LEU A 106 16.58 -3.83 5.24
N ASP A 107 17.30 -4.83 4.75
CA ASP A 107 18.00 -4.79 3.48
C ASP A 107 17.04 -5.25 2.38
N LYS A 108 16.97 -4.49 1.28
CA LYS A 108 16.03 -4.78 0.22
C LYS A 108 16.61 -5.82 -0.73
N ASP A 109 16.08 -7.03 -0.66
CA ASP A 109 16.55 -8.16 -1.46
C ASP A 109 15.50 -8.64 -2.48
N PHE A 110 15.95 -9.47 -3.41
CA PHE A 110 15.07 -10.03 -4.44
C PHE A 110 14.11 -11.09 -3.89
N GLU A 111 14.55 -11.90 -2.92
CA GLU A 111 13.72 -12.98 -2.37
C GLU A 111 13.12 -12.63 -1.00
N ALA A 112 13.97 -12.40 0.00
CA ALA A 112 13.56 -12.10 1.35
C ALA A 112 14.50 -11.04 1.93
N ASP A 113 13.91 -9.97 2.45
CA ASP A 113 14.64 -8.82 2.99
C ASP A 113 15.36 -9.21 4.29
N ASP A 114 16.68 -8.96 4.36
CA ASP A 114 17.50 -9.29 5.52
C ASP A 114 17.37 -8.26 6.65
N ALA A 115 17.30 -8.71 7.90
CA ALA A 115 17.24 -7.81 9.05
C ALA A 115 18.58 -7.12 9.32
N LEU A 116 18.64 -5.80 9.18
CA LEU A 116 19.81 -4.98 9.51
C LEU A 116 19.84 -4.59 10.98
N GLY A 117 18.67 -4.53 11.62
CA GLY A 117 18.51 -4.31 13.04
C GLY A 117 17.17 -3.67 13.36
N GLN A 118 16.98 -3.29 14.62
CA GLN A 118 15.76 -2.62 15.07
C GLN A 118 16.07 -1.59 16.14
N THR A 119 15.16 -0.65 16.32
CA THR A 119 15.15 0.27 17.46
C THR A 119 13.72 0.54 17.89
N GLN A 120 13.55 1.22 19.01
CA GLN A 120 12.24 1.62 19.50
C GLN A 120 12.32 2.93 20.28
N PHE A 121 11.21 3.65 20.27
CA PHE A 121 10.98 4.82 21.10
C PHE A 121 9.53 4.84 21.55
N THR A 122 9.24 5.66 22.55
CA THR A 122 7.90 5.80 23.09
C THR A 122 7.27 7.09 22.58
N ALA A 123 6.02 7.01 22.10
CA ALA A 123 5.25 8.17 21.71
C ALA A 123 5.01 9.07 22.94
N ALA A 124 5.62 10.25 22.92
CA ALA A 124 5.51 11.25 23.98
C ALA A 124 4.99 12.57 23.38
N ASN A 125 4.37 13.41 24.21
CA ASN A 125 3.99 14.76 23.84
C ASN A 125 5.23 15.66 23.70
N THR A 126 5.47 16.24 22.52
CA THR A 126 6.55 17.20 22.30
C THR A 126 6.09 18.66 22.34
N GLU A 127 4.83 18.90 22.75
CA GLU A 127 4.19 20.22 22.77
C GLU A 127 4.19 20.93 21.39
N GLY A 128 4.20 20.14 20.32
CA GLY A 128 4.31 20.62 18.94
C GLY A 128 5.72 21.08 18.55
N VAL A 129 6.73 20.89 19.40
CA VAL A 129 8.13 21.17 19.11
C VAL A 129 8.75 19.97 18.40
N GLU A 130 9.43 20.22 17.28
CA GLU A 130 10.22 19.19 16.60
C GLU A 130 11.41 18.78 17.48
N THR A 131 11.48 17.51 17.82
CA THR A 131 12.54 16.93 18.65
C THR A 131 13.30 15.88 17.85
N THR A 132 14.63 16.00 17.79
CA THR A 132 15.50 15.06 17.09
C THR A 132 16.03 14.01 18.06
N PHE A 133 15.96 12.74 17.67
CA PHE A 133 16.48 11.60 18.42
C PHE A 133 17.50 10.86 17.57
N ALA A 134 18.65 10.53 18.16
CA ALA A 134 19.59 9.55 17.63
C ALA A 134 19.39 8.26 18.42
N LEU A 135 18.73 7.29 17.80
CA LEU A 135 18.34 6.04 18.43
C LEU A 135 19.34 4.93 18.08
N PRO A 136 19.91 4.22 19.07
CA PRO A 136 20.78 3.09 18.80
C PRO A 136 20.00 1.96 18.16
N ILE A 137 20.60 1.33 17.16
CA ILE A 137 20.04 0.15 16.49
C ILE A 137 20.69 -1.08 17.11
N THR A 138 19.90 -2.12 17.38
CA THR A 138 20.38 -3.41 17.83
C THR A 138 20.00 -4.53 16.88
N ARG A 139 20.92 -5.49 16.69
CA ARG A 139 20.70 -6.74 15.95
C ARG A 139 21.27 -7.88 16.79
N GLU A 140 20.44 -8.86 17.14
CA GLU A 140 20.83 -9.96 18.04
C GLU A 140 21.53 -9.47 19.33
N ASP A 141 20.94 -8.43 19.95
CA ASP A 141 21.46 -7.76 21.15
C ASP A 141 22.84 -7.09 21.01
N LYS A 142 23.37 -6.99 19.80
CA LYS A 142 24.62 -6.28 19.50
C LYS A 142 24.33 -4.91 18.88
N PRO A 143 25.18 -3.89 19.13
CA PRO A 143 25.10 -2.62 18.43
C PRO A 143 25.19 -2.80 16.92
N ALA A 144 24.27 -2.17 16.18
CA ALA A 144 24.13 -2.31 14.72
C ALA A 144 23.84 -0.96 14.04
N GLY A 145 24.45 0.11 14.56
CA GLY A 145 24.34 1.46 14.00
C GLY A 145 23.46 2.40 14.80
N THR A 146 23.12 3.53 14.20
CA THR A 146 22.25 4.57 14.79
C THR A 146 21.32 5.12 13.72
N ILE A 147 20.04 5.28 14.05
CA ILE A 147 19.04 5.95 13.21
C ILE A 147 18.69 7.31 13.81
N VAL A 148 18.56 8.31 12.96
CA VAL A 148 18.13 9.66 13.31
C VAL A 148 16.68 9.83 12.89
N VAL A 149 15.84 10.20 13.84
CA VAL A 149 14.43 10.53 13.61
C VAL A 149 14.11 11.89 14.19
N LYS A 150 13.14 12.58 13.59
CA LYS A 150 12.51 13.74 14.22
C LYS A 150 11.07 13.41 14.53
N VAL A 151 10.62 13.78 15.71
CA VAL A 151 9.24 13.58 16.15
C VAL A 151 8.68 14.93 16.56
N LYS A 152 7.47 15.20 16.08
CA LYS A 152 6.65 16.32 16.50
C LYS A 152 5.27 15.80 16.83
N SER A 153 4.81 16.02 18.05
CA SER A 153 3.50 15.55 18.49
C SER A 153 2.79 16.58 19.35
N HIS A 154 1.47 16.54 19.35
CA HIS A 154 0.66 17.38 20.23
C HIS A 154 -0.60 16.64 20.69
N PRO A 155 -1.10 16.92 21.91
CA PRO A 155 -2.28 16.26 22.42
C PRO A 155 -3.54 16.72 21.71
N THR A 156 -4.38 15.77 21.34
CA THR A 156 -5.66 16.00 20.67
C THR A 156 -6.77 15.16 21.30
N SER A 157 -8.01 15.54 21.06
CA SER A 157 -9.16 14.71 21.42
C SER A 157 -9.23 13.50 20.48
N VAL A 158 -9.78 12.39 20.98
CA VAL A 158 -10.04 11.21 20.14
C VAL A 158 -10.86 11.62 18.91
N ILE A 159 -10.38 11.25 17.73
CA ILE A 159 -11.09 11.42 16.46
C ILE A 159 -11.69 10.07 16.05
N GLY A 160 -12.90 10.09 15.50
CA GLY A 160 -13.56 8.88 15.03
C GLY A 160 -13.81 7.86 16.15
N ASP A 161 -13.43 6.61 15.90
CA ASP A 161 -13.55 5.51 16.87
C ASP A 161 -12.32 5.35 17.78
N GLY A 162 -11.33 6.25 17.63
CA GLY A 162 -10.10 6.25 18.41
C GLY A 162 -9.09 5.18 18.06
N ARG A 163 -9.25 4.51 16.91
CA ARG A 163 -8.22 3.63 16.36
C ARG A 163 -7.06 4.45 15.80
N LEU A 164 -5.87 3.85 15.82
CA LEU A 164 -4.71 4.39 15.12
C LEU A 164 -5.06 4.60 13.65
N GLU A 165 -4.80 5.80 13.14
CA GLU A 165 -5.03 6.17 11.75
C GLU A 165 -3.74 6.68 11.13
N GLN A 166 -3.45 6.26 9.91
CA GLN A 166 -2.43 6.85 9.06
C GLN A 166 -3.04 7.98 8.25
N VAL A 167 -2.39 9.14 8.25
CA VAL A 167 -2.88 10.34 7.56
C VAL A 167 -1.78 11.01 6.75
N GLY A 168 -2.15 12.03 5.99
CA GLY A 168 -1.19 12.80 5.20
C GLY A 168 -0.92 12.15 3.83
N PRO A 169 0.21 12.51 3.20
CA PRO A 169 0.51 12.08 1.84
C PRO A 169 0.71 10.57 1.73
N VAL A 170 0.19 9.99 0.65
CA VAL A 170 0.33 8.56 0.36
C VAL A 170 1.56 8.35 -0.52
N HIS A 171 2.47 7.47 -0.09
CA HIS A 171 3.72 7.21 -0.81
C HIS A 171 3.48 6.27 -2.00
N TYR A 172 4.22 6.48 -3.08
CA TYR A 172 4.20 5.59 -4.23
C TYR A 172 5.60 5.34 -4.82
N SER A 173 5.72 4.23 -5.53
CA SER A 173 6.79 3.97 -6.48
C SER A 173 6.24 3.63 -7.86
N VAL A 174 6.97 4.06 -8.89
CA VAL A 174 6.75 3.65 -10.28
C VAL A 174 7.98 2.88 -10.73
N ASN A 175 7.75 1.62 -11.05
CA ASN A 175 8.77 0.68 -11.46
C ASN A 175 8.64 0.52 -12.97
N SER A 176 9.72 0.86 -13.69
CA SER A 176 9.79 0.57 -15.11
C SER A 176 10.18 -0.87 -15.27
N SER A 177 9.27 -1.70 -15.80
CA SER A 177 9.48 -3.15 -15.86
C SER A 177 10.42 -3.60 -17.00
N PHE A 178 11.10 -2.70 -17.71
CA PHE A 178 12.05 -3.11 -18.75
C PHE A 178 13.15 -3.99 -18.16
N ILE A 179 13.22 -5.22 -18.65
CA ILE A 179 14.41 -6.05 -18.47
C ILE A 179 15.57 -5.27 -19.09
N ASN A 180 16.57 -4.93 -18.27
CA ASN A 180 17.78 -4.14 -18.56
C ASN A 180 18.56 -4.47 -19.86
N GLY A 181 18.17 -5.51 -20.62
CA GLY A 181 18.77 -5.91 -21.89
C GLY A 181 18.02 -5.49 -23.16
N ILE A 182 16.78 -4.98 -23.06
CA ILE A 182 15.96 -4.54 -24.23
C ILE A 182 15.77 -3.02 -24.20
N ILE A 183 16.83 -2.28 -23.88
CA ILE A 183 16.89 -0.84 -24.14
C ILE A 183 17.95 -0.63 -25.20
N THR A 184 17.49 -0.31 -26.40
CA THR A 184 18.30 0.43 -27.36
C THR A 184 17.94 1.91 -27.21
N ASP A 185 18.79 2.81 -27.68
CA ASP A 185 18.58 4.27 -27.72
C ASP A 185 17.33 4.72 -28.54
N THR A 186 16.42 3.80 -28.89
CA THR A 186 15.29 4.01 -29.80
C THR A 186 13.91 3.85 -29.16
N THR A 187 13.81 3.47 -27.88
CA THR A 187 12.51 3.30 -27.18
C THR A 187 11.89 4.66 -26.83
N THR A 188 10.62 4.89 -27.21
CA THR A 188 9.93 6.16 -26.97
C THR A 188 9.44 6.29 -25.52
N ASP A 189 9.17 7.51 -25.05
CA ASP A 189 8.59 7.74 -23.71
C ASP A 189 7.20 7.08 -23.55
N GLU A 190 6.46 6.92 -24.64
CA GLU A 190 5.14 6.29 -24.64
C GLU A 190 5.25 4.76 -24.51
N ASP A 191 6.24 4.14 -25.18
CA ASP A 191 6.56 2.71 -25.00
C ASP A 191 7.00 2.46 -23.55
N LYS A 192 7.70 3.41 -22.94
CA LYS A 192 8.12 3.31 -21.54
C LYS A 192 6.95 3.36 -20.57
N ARG A 193 5.96 4.19 -20.85
CA ARG A 193 4.77 4.33 -19.99
C ARG A 193 3.90 3.08 -19.98
N GLU A 194 3.78 2.43 -21.13
CA GLU A 194 3.01 1.18 -21.26
C GLU A 194 3.57 0.05 -20.36
N SER A 195 4.86 0.10 -20.00
CA SER A 195 5.50 -0.89 -19.12
C SER A 195 5.62 -0.44 -17.66
N PHE A 196 4.99 0.67 -17.26
CA PHE A 196 5.02 1.10 -15.87
C PHE A 196 4.13 0.22 -14.99
N ALA A 197 4.69 -0.19 -13.87
CA ALA A 197 3.99 -0.81 -12.77
C ALA A 197 4.05 0.14 -11.57
N TYR A 198 2.93 0.28 -10.88
CA TYR A 198 2.75 1.26 -9.81
C TYR A 198 2.48 0.52 -8.52
N HIS A 199 3.16 0.93 -7.46
CA HIS A 199 2.90 0.48 -6.10
C HIS A 199 2.59 1.71 -5.23
N VAL A 200 1.41 1.70 -4.62
CA VAL A 200 0.93 2.78 -3.76
C VAL A 200 0.72 2.24 -2.35
N GLN A 201 1.35 2.86 -1.35
CA GLN A 201 1.27 2.46 0.06
C GLN A 201 -0.02 2.99 0.69
N LEU A 202 -1.18 2.42 0.31
CA LEU A 202 -2.47 2.85 0.86
C LEU A 202 -2.50 2.69 2.39
N HIS A 203 -2.97 3.74 3.04
CA HIS A 203 -3.20 3.81 4.47
C HIS A 203 -4.40 2.96 4.89
N ASP A 204 -4.25 2.29 6.04
CA ASP A 204 -5.31 1.65 6.81
C ASP A 204 -6.18 0.64 6.05
N ILE A 205 -5.61 -0.04 5.03
CA ILE A 205 -6.33 -1.04 4.23
C ILE A 205 -7.18 -2.01 5.08
N PRO A 206 -6.67 -2.64 6.16
CA PRO A 206 -7.47 -3.58 6.95
C PRO A 206 -8.68 -2.96 7.67
N SER A 207 -8.68 -1.64 7.89
CA SER A 207 -9.80 -0.92 8.51
C SER A 207 -10.96 -0.73 7.54
N PHE A 208 -10.69 -0.64 6.24
CA PHE A 208 -11.71 -0.54 5.19
C PHE A 208 -12.06 -1.92 4.62
N LEU A 209 -11.04 -2.69 4.24
CA LEU A 209 -11.13 -4.01 3.62
C LEU A 209 -10.69 -5.07 4.64
N ALA A 210 -11.59 -5.36 5.59
CA ALA A 210 -11.30 -6.28 6.69
C ALA A 210 -11.18 -7.75 6.23
N GLN A 211 -11.95 -8.12 5.21
CA GLN A 211 -12.00 -9.50 4.71
C GLN A 211 -10.89 -9.75 3.69
N ASP A 212 -10.40 -10.98 3.68
CA ASP A 212 -9.50 -11.48 2.67
C ASP A 212 -10.32 -12.23 1.62
N ASN A 213 -10.06 -11.92 0.34
CA ASN A 213 -10.75 -12.47 -0.81
C ASN A 213 -9.87 -13.54 -1.47
N GLU A 214 -10.28 -14.81 -1.33
CA GLU A 214 -9.58 -15.97 -1.89
C GLU A 214 -9.62 -15.98 -3.43
N TRP A 215 -8.65 -16.63 -4.05
CA TRP A 215 -8.64 -16.90 -5.48
C TRP A 215 -9.92 -17.64 -5.93
N ASN A 216 -10.29 -17.44 -7.19
CA ASN A 216 -11.55 -17.90 -7.76
C ASN A 216 -11.46 -19.37 -8.19
N HIS A 217 -12.07 -20.26 -7.40
CA HIS A 217 -12.11 -21.71 -7.63
C HIS A 217 -12.87 -22.12 -8.91
N ASN A 218 -13.61 -21.19 -9.53
CA ASN A 218 -14.39 -21.46 -10.75
C ASN A 218 -13.67 -21.01 -12.03
N HIS A 219 -12.52 -20.35 -11.94
CA HIS A 219 -11.80 -19.85 -13.11
C HIS A 219 -10.68 -20.80 -13.54
N LYS A 220 -10.91 -21.55 -14.63
CA LYS A 220 -9.99 -22.62 -15.10
C LYS A 220 -8.50 -22.23 -15.20
N PRO A 221 -8.12 -21.06 -15.75
CA PRO A 221 -6.71 -20.67 -15.80
C PRO A 221 -6.07 -20.53 -14.41
N VAL A 222 -6.85 -20.12 -13.41
CA VAL A 222 -6.40 -19.87 -12.03
C VAL A 222 -6.27 -21.18 -11.26
N ILE A 223 -7.20 -22.13 -11.46
CA ILE A 223 -7.18 -23.45 -10.80
C ILE A 223 -5.82 -24.13 -10.98
N LYS A 224 -5.24 -24.07 -12.19
CA LYS A 224 -3.93 -24.67 -12.50
C LYS A 224 -2.77 -24.09 -11.66
N ILE A 225 -2.91 -22.86 -11.16
CA ILE A 225 -1.87 -22.11 -10.46
C ILE A 225 -2.00 -22.20 -8.94
N PHE A 226 -3.22 -22.36 -8.43
CA PHE A 226 -3.50 -22.32 -7.00
C PHE A 226 -3.93 -23.66 -6.43
N SER A 227 -4.66 -24.48 -7.19
CA SER A 227 -5.19 -25.72 -6.66
C SER A 227 -4.06 -26.72 -6.34
N PRO A 228 -4.12 -27.39 -5.17
CA PRO A 228 -3.19 -28.48 -4.84
C PRO A 228 -3.39 -29.72 -5.71
N ASP A 229 -4.50 -29.82 -6.45
CA ASP A 229 -4.78 -30.96 -7.35
C ASP A 229 -3.88 -30.96 -8.59
N HIS A 230 -3.17 -29.85 -8.84
CA HIS A 230 -2.23 -29.69 -9.95
C HIS A 230 -0.79 -29.80 -9.45
N PRO A 231 -0.04 -30.87 -9.80
CA PRO A 231 1.36 -31.04 -9.38
C PRO A 231 2.28 -29.89 -9.78
N GLU A 232 1.98 -29.20 -10.89
CA GLU A 232 2.73 -28.06 -11.40
C GLU A 232 2.43 -26.73 -10.67
N SER A 233 1.35 -26.67 -9.89
CA SER A 233 0.86 -25.44 -9.23
C SER A 233 1.93 -24.71 -8.40
N PRO A 234 2.71 -25.36 -7.51
CA PRO A 234 3.74 -24.67 -6.73
C PRO A 234 4.82 -23.99 -7.58
N ILE A 235 5.22 -24.63 -8.68
CA ILE A 235 6.25 -24.11 -9.60
C ILE A 235 5.71 -22.90 -10.36
N LEU A 236 4.49 -23.02 -10.90
CA LEU A 236 3.84 -21.92 -11.62
C LEU A 236 3.58 -20.72 -10.70
N ARG A 237 3.16 -20.96 -9.46
CA ARG A 237 2.91 -19.89 -8.49
C ARG A 237 4.20 -19.18 -8.07
N LYS A 238 5.30 -19.93 -7.85
CA LYS A 238 6.62 -19.33 -7.59
C LYS A 238 7.10 -18.54 -8.81
N ALA A 239 6.87 -18.99 -10.04
CA ALA A 239 7.22 -18.23 -11.24
C ALA A 239 6.50 -16.87 -11.29
N VAL A 240 5.19 -16.83 -11.01
CA VAL A 240 4.44 -15.56 -10.95
C VAL A 240 4.90 -14.67 -9.79
N ALA A 241 5.23 -15.25 -8.63
CA ALA A 241 5.81 -14.49 -7.52
C ALA A 241 7.19 -13.89 -7.89
N THR A 242 8.01 -14.62 -8.64
CA THR A 242 9.27 -14.11 -9.18
C THR A 242 9.03 -12.98 -10.20
N GLU A 243 8.05 -13.12 -11.09
CA GLU A 243 7.67 -12.04 -12.03
C GLU A 243 7.23 -10.78 -11.27
N HIS A 244 6.43 -10.93 -10.21
CA HIS A 244 6.06 -9.82 -9.34
C HIS A 244 7.30 -9.13 -8.77
N ALA A 245 8.23 -9.89 -8.20
CA ALA A 245 9.46 -9.36 -7.61
C ALA A 245 10.34 -8.63 -8.65
N VAL A 246 10.37 -9.09 -9.91
CA VAL A 246 11.08 -8.40 -11.00
C VAL A 246 10.37 -7.11 -11.39
N VAL A 247 9.05 -7.14 -11.58
CA VAL A 247 8.26 -6.00 -12.05
C VAL A 247 8.23 -4.86 -11.03
N TYR A 248 8.14 -5.20 -9.75
CA TYR A 248 8.17 -4.24 -8.63
C TYR A 248 9.55 -4.13 -7.99
N LYS A 249 10.62 -4.56 -8.69
CA LYS A 249 11.98 -4.39 -8.21
C LYS A 249 12.29 -2.90 -8.09
N HIS A 250 12.77 -2.51 -6.92
CA HIS A 250 13.28 -1.18 -6.68
C HIS A 250 14.74 -1.11 -7.19
N ASP A 251 15.06 -0.12 -8.02
CA ASP A 251 16.38 0.09 -8.61
C ASP A 251 16.62 1.59 -8.88
N VAL A 252 17.74 1.93 -9.52
CA VAL A 252 18.12 3.31 -9.86
C VAL A 252 17.11 4.07 -10.71
N ASP A 253 16.32 3.36 -11.51
CA ASP A 253 15.29 3.93 -12.40
C ASP A 253 13.89 3.96 -11.76
N THR A 254 13.75 3.51 -10.51
CA THR A 254 12.48 3.59 -9.78
C THR A 254 12.19 5.04 -9.41
N VAL A 255 11.02 5.52 -9.81
CA VAL A 255 10.54 6.86 -9.45
C VAL A 255 9.75 6.75 -8.15
N TYR A 256 10.07 7.61 -7.18
CA TYR A 256 9.34 7.69 -5.90
C TYR A 256 8.65 9.03 -5.76
N GLY A 257 7.53 9.05 -5.07
CA GLY A 257 6.85 10.29 -4.73
C GLY A 257 5.74 10.11 -3.71
N GLU A 258 4.99 11.18 -3.51
CA GLU A 258 3.88 11.25 -2.57
C GLU A 258 2.66 11.88 -3.26
N PHE A 259 1.47 11.38 -2.96
CA PHE A 259 0.22 12.00 -3.33
C PHE A 259 -0.28 12.86 -2.17
N LYS A 260 -0.28 14.19 -2.34
CA LYS A 260 -0.87 15.12 -1.35
C LYS A 260 -2.38 15.25 -1.51
N GLY A 261 -2.91 14.84 -2.67
CA GLY A 261 -4.33 14.80 -2.97
C GLY A 261 -4.61 14.21 -4.34
N ALA A 262 -5.88 14.27 -4.75
CA ALA A 262 -6.36 13.62 -5.97
C ALA A 262 -5.66 14.10 -7.26
N SER A 263 -5.32 15.39 -7.35
CA SER A 263 -4.67 15.94 -8.55
C SER A 263 -3.30 15.32 -8.81
N ASP A 264 -2.52 15.02 -7.76
CA ASP A 264 -1.21 14.39 -7.92
C ASP A 264 -1.37 12.97 -8.50
N PHE A 265 -2.39 12.24 -8.05
CA PHE A 265 -2.73 10.92 -8.56
C PHE A 265 -3.12 10.96 -10.04
N PHE A 266 -4.05 11.84 -10.43
CA PHE A 266 -4.46 11.96 -11.84
C PHE A 266 -3.31 12.42 -12.73
N ASN A 267 -2.49 13.37 -12.27
CA ASN A 267 -1.32 13.86 -13.02
C ASN A 267 -0.29 12.75 -13.25
N LEU A 268 -0.01 11.91 -12.24
CA LEU A 268 0.92 10.79 -12.37
C LEU A 268 0.47 9.80 -13.46
N LEU A 269 -0.84 9.53 -13.52
CA LEU A 269 -1.44 8.63 -14.49
C LEU A 269 -1.85 9.32 -15.80
N HIS A 270 -1.33 10.53 -16.05
CA HIS A 270 -1.61 11.30 -17.26
C HIS A 270 -3.11 11.41 -17.57
N ASP A 271 -3.92 11.67 -16.54
CA ASP A 271 -5.38 11.79 -16.63
C ASP A 271 -6.07 10.51 -17.14
N GLY A 272 -5.42 9.35 -16.97
CA GLY A 272 -5.86 8.06 -17.49
C GLY A 272 -5.74 7.93 -19.01
N LYS A 273 -4.75 8.60 -19.60
CA LYS A 273 -4.55 8.60 -21.06
C LYS A 273 -3.11 8.29 -21.45
N ARG A 274 -2.98 7.60 -22.58
CA ARG A 274 -1.71 7.39 -23.29
C ARG A 274 -1.96 7.62 -24.78
N LEU A 275 -1.05 8.32 -25.46
CA LEU A 275 -1.27 8.79 -26.84
C LEU A 275 -2.63 9.52 -27.06
N GLY A 276 -3.13 10.21 -26.03
CA GLY A 276 -4.44 10.88 -26.04
C GLY A 276 -5.67 9.95 -25.98
N LYS A 277 -5.47 8.63 -25.96
CA LYS A 277 -6.51 7.60 -25.84
C LYS A 277 -6.70 7.20 -24.37
N PRO A 278 -7.92 6.81 -23.95
CA PRO A 278 -8.16 6.36 -22.59
C PRO A 278 -7.44 5.04 -22.32
N VAL A 279 -7.03 4.83 -21.06
CA VAL A 279 -6.32 3.64 -20.60
C VAL A 279 -7.16 2.93 -19.53
N LEU A 280 -7.20 1.60 -19.62
CA LEU A 280 -7.73 0.73 -18.58
C LEU A 280 -6.55 0.21 -17.77
N PHE A 281 -6.69 0.12 -16.45
CA PHE A 281 -5.67 -0.41 -15.56
C PHE A 281 -6.18 -1.67 -14.87
N THR A 282 -5.30 -2.66 -14.68
CA THR A 282 -5.57 -3.85 -13.88
C THR A 282 -4.89 -3.70 -12.53
N TYR A 283 -5.55 -4.08 -11.43
CA TYR A 283 -4.99 -3.89 -10.10
C TYR A 283 -5.25 -5.03 -9.11
N ALA A 284 -4.41 -5.11 -8.08
CA ALA A 284 -4.65 -5.86 -6.85
C ALA A 284 -4.31 -4.99 -5.63
N ILE A 285 -5.09 -5.12 -4.56
CA ILE A 285 -4.79 -4.56 -3.24
C ILE A 285 -4.44 -5.73 -2.33
N ILE A 286 -3.24 -5.70 -1.76
CA ILE A 286 -2.78 -6.65 -0.74
C ILE A 286 -2.39 -5.88 0.52
N SER A 287 -1.90 -6.57 1.56
CA SER A 287 -1.55 -5.94 2.83
C SER A 287 -0.52 -4.81 2.72
N THR A 288 0.33 -4.83 1.70
CA THR A 288 1.39 -3.85 1.46
C THR A 288 0.99 -2.73 0.51
N GLY A 289 -0.26 -2.66 0.07
CA GLY A 289 -0.72 -1.54 -0.76
C GLY A 289 -1.48 -1.94 -2.02
N TRP A 290 -1.57 -0.98 -2.93
CA TRP A 290 -2.25 -1.08 -4.21
C TRP A 290 -1.24 -1.18 -5.35
N TYR A 291 -1.33 -2.26 -6.10
CA TYR A 291 -0.43 -2.63 -7.18
C TYR A 291 -1.21 -2.63 -8.49
N PHE A 292 -0.72 -1.91 -9.50
CA PHE A 292 -1.43 -1.82 -10.79
C PHE A 292 -0.53 -1.51 -11.97
N SER A 293 -1.03 -1.79 -13.17
CA SER A 293 -0.42 -1.45 -14.46
C SER A 293 -1.48 -1.34 -15.55
N GLU A 294 -1.12 -0.81 -16.73
CA GLU A 294 -2.05 -0.74 -17.87
C GLU A 294 -2.53 -2.14 -18.32
N THR A 295 -3.83 -2.28 -18.54
CA THR A 295 -4.45 -3.49 -19.08
C THR A 295 -4.10 -3.63 -20.55
N GLY A 296 -3.72 -4.85 -20.96
CA GLY A 296 -3.41 -5.14 -22.36
C GLY A 296 -2.04 -4.66 -22.84
N ALA A 297 -1.25 -4.03 -21.96
CA ALA A 297 0.12 -3.62 -22.23
C ALA A 297 0.95 -4.75 -22.86
N ALA A 298 1.60 -4.46 -23.99
CA ALA A 298 2.38 -5.41 -24.78
C ALA A 298 3.44 -6.13 -23.95
N PHE A 299 4.05 -5.41 -23.01
CA PHE A 299 5.06 -5.93 -22.10
C PHE A 299 4.53 -7.04 -21.18
N PHE A 300 3.25 -6.95 -20.79
CA PHE A 300 2.60 -7.88 -19.87
C PHE A 300 1.68 -8.88 -20.59
N LYS A 301 1.86 -9.11 -21.90
CA LYS A 301 1.02 -10.04 -22.70
C LYS A 301 1.30 -11.50 -22.40
N ASP A 302 2.53 -11.84 -22.05
CA ASP A 302 2.95 -13.23 -21.77
C ASP A 302 2.66 -13.67 -20.32
N ILE A 303 2.13 -12.77 -19.49
CA ILE A 303 1.79 -13.05 -18.09
C ILE A 303 0.44 -13.72 -17.98
N LEU A 304 0.39 -14.82 -17.23
CA LEU A 304 -0.78 -15.69 -17.06
C LEU A 304 -2.05 -14.95 -16.56
N SER A 305 -1.87 -14.00 -15.65
CA SER A 305 -2.90 -13.04 -15.22
C SER A 305 -2.25 -11.84 -14.55
N LYS A 306 -2.59 -10.62 -14.97
CA LYS A 306 -2.09 -9.38 -14.35
C LYS A 306 -2.53 -9.25 -12.88
N HIS A 307 -3.72 -9.72 -12.53
CA HIS A 307 -4.16 -9.75 -11.12
C HIS A 307 -3.22 -10.60 -10.26
N MET A 308 -2.79 -11.75 -10.79
CA MET A 308 -1.84 -12.61 -10.08
C MET A 308 -0.44 -12.00 -10.04
N LEU A 309 -0.01 -11.34 -11.11
CA LEU A 309 1.24 -10.59 -11.10
C LEU A 309 1.21 -9.53 -9.99
N HIS A 310 0.16 -8.72 -9.92
CA HIS A 310 0.07 -7.63 -8.95
C HIS A 310 -0.05 -8.11 -7.51
N SER A 311 -0.62 -9.29 -7.27
CA SER A 311 -0.68 -9.90 -5.94
C SER A 311 0.51 -10.79 -5.59
N GLY A 312 1.46 -11.01 -6.51
CA GLY A 312 2.52 -12.00 -6.33
C GLY A 312 1.98 -13.43 -6.19
N ALA A 313 0.82 -13.70 -6.79
CA ALA A 313 0.06 -14.93 -6.68
C ALA A 313 -0.20 -15.37 -5.23
N GLN A 314 -0.51 -14.41 -4.34
CA GLN A 314 -1.05 -14.71 -3.02
C GLN A 314 -2.40 -15.44 -3.12
N PHE A 315 -2.65 -16.39 -2.22
CA PHE A 315 -3.92 -17.11 -2.18
C PHE A 315 -5.12 -16.19 -1.93
N ASN A 316 -4.89 -15.11 -1.19
CA ASN A 316 -5.90 -14.12 -0.88
C ASN A 316 -5.38 -12.71 -1.19
N VAL A 317 -6.29 -11.81 -1.51
CA VAL A 317 -6.05 -10.37 -1.64
C VAL A 317 -7.05 -9.60 -0.80
N LYS A 318 -6.80 -8.32 -0.55
CA LYS A 318 -7.81 -7.43 0.04
C LYS A 318 -8.88 -7.10 -0.99
N TYR A 319 -8.47 -6.73 -2.19
CA TYR A 319 -9.38 -6.52 -3.31
C TYR A 319 -8.65 -6.63 -4.65
N ALA A 320 -9.38 -6.73 -5.75
CA ALA A 320 -8.80 -6.78 -7.09
C ALA A 320 -9.85 -6.47 -8.17
N GLY A 321 -9.41 -5.85 -9.26
CA GLY A 321 -10.30 -5.48 -10.36
C GLY A 321 -9.58 -4.72 -11.46
N GLU A 322 -10.32 -3.85 -12.12
CA GLU A 322 -9.84 -2.89 -13.10
C GLU A 322 -10.31 -1.48 -12.71
N PHE A 323 -9.66 -0.46 -13.28
CA PHE A 323 -10.09 0.93 -13.13
C PHE A 323 -9.72 1.77 -14.34
N HIS A 324 -10.41 2.90 -14.49
CA HIS A 324 -10.07 3.93 -15.46
C HIS A 324 -10.38 5.32 -14.90
N ILE A 325 -9.84 6.35 -15.55
CA ILE A 325 -10.08 7.75 -15.18
C ILE A 325 -10.89 8.39 -16.31
N GLU A 326 -11.90 9.16 -15.93
CA GLU A 326 -12.64 10.00 -16.86
C GLU A 326 -12.56 11.47 -16.47
N LYS A 327 -12.65 12.33 -17.49
CA LYS A 327 -12.80 13.76 -17.32
C LYS A 327 -14.22 14.16 -17.68
N SER A 328 -14.94 14.76 -16.73
CA SER A 328 -16.28 15.29 -16.97
C SER A 328 -16.25 16.48 -17.94
N SER A 329 -17.43 16.89 -18.41
CA SER A 329 -17.59 18.12 -19.19
C SER A 329 -17.25 19.39 -18.40
N SER A 330 -17.33 19.37 -17.06
CA SER A 330 -16.86 20.45 -16.17
C SER A 330 -15.34 20.49 -16.03
N GLY A 331 -14.63 19.48 -16.57
CA GLY A 331 -13.17 19.36 -16.47
C GLY A 331 -12.69 18.66 -15.21
N GLU A 332 -13.60 18.12 -14.39
CA GLU A 332 -13.30 17.40 -13.16
C GLU A 332 -12.98 15.94 -13.47
N PHE A 333 -11.95 15.41 -12.80
CA PHE A 333 -11.55 14.02 -12.96
C PHE A 333 -12.27 13.11 -11.96
N LYS A 334 -12.64 11.92 -12.43
CA LYS A 334 -13.27 10.88 -11.63
C LYS A 334 -12.58 9.54 -11.86
N LEU A 335 -12.28 8.84 -10.78
CA LEU A 335 -11.81 7.46 -10.77
C LEU A 335 -13.02 6.52 -10.81
N PHE A 336 -13.08 5.66 -11.80
CA PHE A 336 -14.02 4.54 -11.86
C PHE A 336 -13.25 3.26 -11.56
N ILE A 337 -13.60 2.56 -10.49
CA ILE A 337 -12.91 1.36 -10.01
C ILE A 337 -13.91 0.22 -9.80
N ASP A 338 -13.52 -1.01 -10.11
CA ASP A 338 -14.45 -2.13 -10.07
C ASP A 338 -13.89 -3.39 -9.38
N ASN A 339 -14.69 -4.45 -9.33
CA ASN A 339 -14.33 -5.78 -8.85
C ASN A 339 -14.12 -6.80 -10.00
N ASN A 340 -13.76 -6.33 -11.19
CA ASN A 340 -13.55 -7.14 -12.39
C ASN A 340 -12.21 -7.88 -12.35
N SER A 341 -12.13 -8.89 -11.50
CA SER A 341 -11.00 -9.82 -11.46
C SER A 341 -11.46 -11.24 -11.74
N GLY A 342 -10.93 -11.85 -12.81
CA GLY A 342 -11.10 -13.28 -13.04
C GLY A 342 -10.37 -14.12 -11.98
N THR A 343 -9.28 -13.60 -11.42
CA THR A 343 -8.42 -14.28 -10.44
C THR A 343 -9.01 -14.35 -9.05
N TYR A 344 -9.56 -13.25 -8.53
CA TYR A 344 -10.05 -13.19 -7.14
C TYR A 344 -11.56 -12.92 -7.05
N ALA A 345 -12.13 -12.26 -8.07
CA ALA A 345 -13.56 -12.04 -8.21
C ALA A 345 -14.27 -11.47 -6.95
N PRO A 346 -13.72 -10.46 -6.25
CA PRO A 346 -14.19 -10.08 -4.92
C PRO A 346 -15.65 -9.58 -4.93
N PRO A 347 -16.35 -9.67 -3.79
CA PRO A 347 -17.78 -9.40 -3.69
C PRO A 347 -18.08 -7.92 -3.96
N LYS A 348 -19.24 -7.67 -4.57
CA LYS A 348 -19.72 -6.30 -4.86
C LYS A 348 -20.13 -5.57 -3.58
N GLU A 349 -20.42 -6.31 -2.53
CA GLU A 349 -20.82 -5.81 -1.22
C GLU A 349 -19.71 -5.00 -0.55
N GLU A 350 -18.45 -5.17 -0.97
CA GLU A 350 -17.27 -4.44 -0.50
C GLU A 350 -16.95 -3.16 -1.32
N LEU A 351 -17.65 -2.90 -2.43
CA LEU A 351 -17.43 -1.70 -3.26
C LEU A 351 -17.58 -0.37 -2.48
N PRO A 352 -18.52 -0.21 -1.53
CA PRO A 352 -18.59 1.00 -0.72
C PRO A 352 -17.35 1.20 0.16
N GLN A 353 -16.77 0.13 0.70
CA GLN A 353 -15.55 0.18 1.51
C GLN A 353 -14.32 0.50 0.64
N LEU A 354 -14.26 -0.07 -0.56
CA LEU A 354 -13.26 0.28 -1.56
C LEU A 354 -13.32 1.78 -1.88
N LYS A 355 -14.51 2.30 -2.17
CA LYS A 355 -14.70 3.74 -2.42
C LYS A 355 -14.19 4.60 -1.25
N ALA A 356 -14.57 4.26 -0.01
CA ALA A 356 -14.16 4.99 1.18
C ALA A 356 -12.63 4.93 1.41
N LEU A 357 -11.98 3.80 1.09
CA LEU A 357 -10.52 3.66 1.16
C LEU A 357 -9.82 4.69 0.25
N PHE A 358 -10.29 4.83 -1.00
CA PHE A 358 -9.74 5.81 -1.95
C PHE A 358 -10.06 7.25 -1.57
N GLU A 359 -11.30 7.54 -1.15
CA GLU A 359 -11.68 8.89 -0.71
C GLU A 359 -10.86 9.37 0.50
N THR A 360 -10.45 8.44 1.38
CA THR A 360 -9.60 8.74 2.54
C THR A 360 -8.14 8.94 2.14
N ASN A 361 -7.60 8.07 1.27
CA ASN A 361 -6.21 8.12 0.84
C ASN A 361 -5.89 9.27 -0.13
N PHE A 362 -6.89 9.75 -0.88
CA PHE A 362 -6.72 10.82 -1.86
C PHE A 362 -7.70 11.96 -1.59
N PRO A 363 -7.41 12.86 -0.63
CA PRO A 363 -8.34 13.94 -0.29
C PRO A 363 -8.83 14.73 -1.52
N GLY A 364 -10.16 14.84 -1.64
CA GLY A 364 -10.83 15.52 -2.75
C GLY A 364 -11.02 14.70 -4.02
N ILE A 365 -10.70 13.39 -4.02
CA ILE A 365 -10.93 12.52 -5.18
C ILE A 365 -12.43 12.29 -5.40
N SER A 366 -12.86 12.28 -6.66
CA SER A 366 -14.18 11.76 -7.03
C SER A 366 -14.02 10.30 -7.44
N VAL A 367 -14.71 9.40 -6.75
CA VAL A 367 -14.61 7.94 -6.99
C VAL A 367 -16.01 7.36 -7.20
N GLU A 368 -16.12 6.50 -8.20
CA GLU A 368 -17.27 5.63 -8.39
C GLU A 368 -16.82 4.17 -8.41
N ALA A 369 -17.34 3.37 -7.48
CA ALA A 369 -17.03 1.95 -7.37
C ALA A 369 -18.17 1.12 -7.96
N LEU A 370 -17.91 0.40 -9.06
CA LEU A 370 -18.94 -0.29 -9.84
C LEU A 370 -18.77 -1.81 -9.81
N ASP A 371 -19.88 -2.54 -9.82
CA ASP A 371 -19.84 -3.99 -9.99
C ASP A 371 -19.50 -4.34 -11.45
N ARG A 372 -18.65 -5.35 -11.64
CA ARG A 372 -18.26 -5.94 -12.94
C ARG A 372 -19.46 -6.35 -13.80
N GLY A 373 -20.62 -6.59 -13.19
CA GLY A 373 -21.88 -6.91 -13.85
C GLY A 373 -22.54 -5.71 -14.52
N SER A 374 -22.20 -4.48 -14.11
CA SER A 374 -22.81 -3.22 -14.57
C SER A 374 -22.74 -3.08 -16.09
N PRO A 375 -23.88 -2.81 -16.77
CA PRO A 375 -23.89 -2.58 -18.22
C PRO A 375 -23.01 -1.41 -18.65
N GLU A 376 -23.05 -0.30 -17.91
CA GLU A 376 -22.28 0.92 -18.19
C GLU A 376 -20.77 0.63 -18.13
N LEU A 377 -20.32 -0.07 -17.09
CA LEU A 377 -18.91 -0.45 -16.94
C LEU A 377 -18.45 -1.36 -18.08
N LYS A 378 -19.27 -2.33 -18.51
CA LYS A 378 -18.95 -3.23 -19.62
C LYS A 378 -18.85 -2.50 -20.95
N GLU A 379 -19.77 -1.56 -21.20
CA GLU A 379 -19.75 -0.72 -22.40
C GLU A 379 -18.50 0.16 -22.42
N LYS A 380 -18.19 0.81 -21.30
CA LYS A 380 -17.00 1.65 -21.16
C LYS A 380 -15.70 0.87 -21.32
N ARG A 381 -15.60 -0.29 -20.66
CA ARG A 381 -14.45 -1.20 -20.81
C ARG A 381 -14.25 -1.59 -22.27
N LYS A 382 -15.33 -1.90 -23.00
CA LYS A 382 -15.27 -2.22 -24.42
C LYS A 382 -14.79 -1.02 -25.25
N GLU A 383 -15.34 0.17 -25.01
CA GLU A 383 -14.93 1.42 -25.68
C GLU A 383 -13.42 1.66 -25.54
N ILE A 384 -12.89 1.52 -24.32
CA ILE A 384 -11.46 1.70 -24.04
C ILE A 384 -10.63 0.67 -24.82
N LEU A 385 -10.99 -0.61 -24.77
CA LEU A 385 -10.25 -1.67 -25.47
C LEU A 385 -10.30 -1.50 -27.00
N ASP A 386 -11.46 -1.13 -27.55
CA ASP A 386 -11.63 -0.90 -28.99
C ASP A 386 -10.75 0.26 -29.48
N ALA A 387 -10.48 1.27 -28.64
CA ALA A 387 -9.57 2.38 -28.99
C ALA A 387 -8.11 1.92 -29.22
N TRP A 388 -7.72 0.76 -28.70
CA TRP A 388 -6.38 0.17 -28.81
C TRP A 388 -6.29 -1.01 -29.78
N ALA A 389 -7.41 -1.46 -30.35
CA ALA A 389 -7.46 -2.55 -31.33
C ALA A 389 -7.16 -2.10 -32.78
N ALA A 390 -7.01 -0.78 -33.00
CA ALA A 390 -6.88 -0.13 -34.31
C ALA A 390 -5.43 0.14 -34.74
#